data_AF-A0AB73I3A5-F1
#
_entry.id   AF-A0AB73I3A5-F1
#
_cell.length_a   1.000
_cell.length_b   1.000
_cell.length_c   1.000
_cell.angle_alpha   90.00
_cell.angle_beta   90.00
_cell.angle_gamma   90.00
#
_symmetry.space_group_name_H-M   'P 1'
#
loop_
_entity.id
_entity.type
_entity.pdbx_description
1 polymer ?
#
loop_
_entity_poly.entity_id
_entity_poly.type
_entity_poly.pdbx_seq_one_letter_code
_entity_poly.pdbx_strand_id
1 'polypeptide(L)'
;MGGQVCAITHPVDLRERIIGITPVAERIDGWLPARREGEILKWLEASGRADEPWLAIDDQAWQFTRHRDRRIACVFYDGLTDAIEAQLRDRLAETSGEN
;
A
#
# COMPACT_ATOMS: atom_id res chain seq x y z
N MET A 1 14.88 0.67 10.26
CA MET A 1 14.64 -0.47 9.35
C MET A 1 13.14 -0.71 9.34
N GLY A 2 12.46 -0.33 8.26
CA GLY A 2 11.02 -0.51 8.12
C GLY A 2 10.68 -0.33 6.64
N GLY A 3 10.55 -1.45 5.92
CA GLY A 3 10.10 -1.45 4.54
C GLY A 3 8.59 -1.21 4.50
N GLN A 4 8.11 -0.52 3.47
CA GLN A 4 6.68 -0.30 3.28
C GLN A 4 6.13 -1.27 2.25
N VAL A 5 5.02 -1.92 2.58
CA VAL A 5 4.44 -2.98 1.78
C VAL A 5 3.28 -2.40 0.96
N CYS A 6 3.41 -2.42 -0.36
CA CYS A 6 2.32 -2.12 -1.27
C CYS A 6 1.68 -3.45 -1.71
N ALA A 7 0.40 -3.64 -1.41
CA ALA A 7 -0.31 -4.88 -1.68
C ALA A 7 -1.30 -4.68 -2.84
N ILE A 8 -1.18 -5.46 -3.90
CA ILE A 8 -2.09 -5.42 -5.06
C ILE A 8 -2.57 -6.84 -5.30
N THR A 9 -3.88 -7.10 -5.26
CA THR A 9 -4.33 -8.47 -5.06
C THR A 9 -5.75 -8.78 -5.64
N HIS A 10 -5.94 -9.93 -6.34
CA HIS A 10 -7.20 -10.74 -6.51
C HIS A 10 -6.94 -12.27 -6.20
N PRO A 11 -7.83 -13.02 -5.49
CA PRO A 11 -7.53 -14.02 -4.40
C PRO A 11 -6.86 -15.36 -4.84
N VAL A 12 -5.92 -15.99 -4.08
CA VAL A 12 -6.23 -16.78 -2.84
C VAL A 12 -5.11 -16.93 -1.77
N ASP A 13 -3.88 -16.41 -1.94
CA ASP A 13 -2.84 -16.52 -0.89
C ASP A 13 -2.04 -15.20 -0.71
N LEU A 14 -2.13 -14.55 0.45
CA LEU A 14 -1.64 -13.17 0.59
C LEU A 14 -0.12 -13.02 0.44
N ARG A 15 0.65 -14.10 0.64
CA ARG A 15 2.12 -14.07 0.64
C ARG A 15 2.71 -14.14 -0.78
N GLU A 16 2.15 -14.92 -1.70
CA GLU A 16 2.56 -14.90 -3.12
C GLU A 16 2.06 -13.63 -3.85
N ARG A 17 1.20 -12.83 -3.22
CA ARG A 17 0.54 -11.64 -3.78
C ARG A 17 1.10 -10.30 -3.28
N ILE A 18 2.18 -10.32 -2.52
CA ILE A 18 2.98 -9.10 -2.30
C ILE A 18 3.79 -8.89 -3.57
N ILE A 19 3.29 -8.03 -4.46
CA ILE A 19 3.88 -7.78 -5.78
C ILE A 19 5.15 -6.91 -5.67
N GLY A 20 5.35 -6.26 -4.52
CA GLY A 20 6.59 -5.59 -4.20
C GLY A 20 6.59 -4.95 -2.82
N ILE A 21 7.79 -4.65 -2.34
CA ILE A 21 8.00 -3.71 -1.25
C ILE A 21 8.40 -2.41 -1.94
N THR A 22 7.74 -1.30 -1.62
CA THR A 22 8.17 0.00 -2.15
C THR A 22 9.63 0.19 -1.72
N PRO A 23 10.57 0.34 -2.67
CA PRO A 23 11.98 0.44 -2.34
C PRO A 23 12.19 1.55 -1.31
N VAL A 24 13.12 1.35 -0.38
CA VAL A 24 13.54 2.43 0.51
C VAL A 24 14.16 3.50 -0.37
N ALA A 25 13.38 4.53 -0.70
CA ALA A 25 13.86 5.65 -1.47
C ALA A 25 14.94 6.38 -0.68
N GLU A 26 15.87 7.03 -1.39
CA GLU A 26 16.91 7.82 -0.76
C GLU A 26 16.29 8.81 0.23
N ARG A 27 16.91 8.88 1.40
CA ARG A 27 16.54 9.86 2.42
C ARG A 27 16.76 11.23 1.81
N ILE A 28 15.67 11.97 1.58
CA ILE A 28 15.74 13.38 1.21
C ILE A 28 15.66 14.17 2.51
N ASP A 29 16.63 15.03 2.76
CA ASP A 29 16.57 15.96 3.87
C ASP A 29 15.52 17.06 3.58
N GLY A 30 14.57 17.23 4.48
CA GLY A 30 13.46 18.18 4.36
C GLY A 30 12.08 17.54 4.22
N TRP A 31 11.03 18.34 4.35
CA TRP A 31 9.64 17.91 4.20
C TRP A 31 9.25 17.86 2.72
N LEU A 32 8.67 16.73 2.31
CA LEU A 32 8.02 16.59 1.02
C LEU A 32 6.56 16.18 1.23
N PRO A 33 5.58 16.96 0.71
CA PRO A 33 4.17 16.60 0.79
C PRO A 33 3.91 15.34 -0.02
N ALA A 34 3.04 14.45 0.50
CA ALA A 34 2.54 13.27 -0.21
C ALA A 34 3.62 12.36 -0.81
N ARG A 35 4.80 12.31 -0.20
CA ARG A 35 5.94 11.53 -0.67
C ARG A 35 5.62 10.04 -0.76
N ARG A 36 5.00 9.44 0.27
CA ARG A 36 4.67 8.00 0.26
C ARG A 36 3.69 7.65 -0.84
N GLU A 37 2.63 8.44 -0.98
CA GLU A 37 1.69 8.31 -2.10
C GLU A 37 2.40 8.44 -3.45
N GLY A 38 3.31 9.41 -3.61
CA GLY A 38 4.11 9.57 -4.83
C GLY A 38 5.04 8.39 -5.13
N GLU A 39 5.67 7.81 -4.11
CA GLU A 39 6.53 6.61 -4.25
C GLU A 39 5.74 5.40 -4.74
N ILE A 40 4.54 5.18 -4.19
CA ILE A 40 3.62 4.11 -4.60
C ILE A 40 3.19 4.30 -6.06
N LEU A 41 2.72 5.50 -6.41
CA LEU A 41 2.26 5.81 -7.77
C LEU A 41 3.40 5.66 -8.80
N LYS A 42 4.60 6.13 -8.46
CA LYS A 42 5.78 5.98 -9.32
C LYS A 42 6.15 4.51 -9.52
N TRP A 43 6.05 3.69 -8.48
CA TRP A 43 6.30 2.25 -8.58
C TRP A 43 5.24 1.53 -9.42
N LEU A 44 3.96 1.86 -9.25
CA LEU A 44 2.86 1.34 -10.07
C LEU A 44 3.06 1.65 -11.55
N GLU A 45 3.39 2.90 -11.87
CA GLU A 45 3.72 3.35 -13.23
C GLU A 45 4.90 2.55 -13.80
N ALA A 46 6.02 2.50 -13.08
CA ALA A 46 7.24 1.81 -13.51
C ALA A 46 7.04 0.29 -13.68
N SER A 47 6.06 -0.28 -12.98
CA SER A 47 5.72 -1.71 -13.07
C SER A 47 4.68 -2.01 -14.17
N GLY A 48 4.14 -0.99 -14.85
CA GLY A 48 3.08 -1.15 -15.84
C GLY A 48 1.71 -1.47 -15.23
N ARG A 49 1.46 -1.04 -13.99
CA ARG A 49 0.28 -1.40 -13.18
C ARG A 49 -0.49 -0.18 -12.68
N ALA A 50 -0.31 0.97 -13.32
CA ALA A 50 -0.94 2.23 -12.94
C ALA A 50 -2.48 2.14 -12.90
N ASP A 51 -3.06 1.34 -13.79
CA ASP A 51 -4.50 1.17 -13.94
C ASP A 51 -5.09 0.09 -13.03
N GLU A 52 -4.25 -0.68 -12.33
CA GLU A 52 -4.73 -1.75 -11.46
C GLU A 52 -5.22 -1.21 -10.11
N PRO A 53 -6.32 -1.75 -9.55
CA PRO A 53 -6.73 -1.46 -8.19
C PRO A 53 -5.62 -1.85 -7.20
N TRP A 54 -5.34 -0.98 -6.22
CA TRP A 54 -4.24 -1.18 -5.27
C TRP A 54 -4.63 -0.71 -3.87
N LEU A 55 -4.00 -1.33 -2.86
CA LEU A 55 -4.08 -0.95 -1.46
C LEU A 55 -2.67 -0.80 -0.87
N ALA A 56 -2.48 0.18 0.02
CA ALA A 56 -1.23 0.36 0.75
C ALA A 56 -1.44 0.13 2.24
N ILE A 57 -0.54 -0.63 2.86
CA ILE A 57 -0.48 -0.79 4.32
C ILE A 57 0.59 0.17 4.82
N ASP A 58 0.18 1.25 5.49
CA ASP A 58 1.07 2.37 5.81
C ASP A 58 0.68 3.05 7.13
N ASP A 59 1.69 3.46 7.90
CA ASP A 59 1.57 4.12 9.21
C ASP A 59 1.55 5.65 9.12
N GLN A 60 1.86 6.22 7.96
CA GLN A 60 2.01 7.66 7.75
C GLN A 60 0.79 8.24 7.03
N ALA A 61 -0.36 8.25 7.69
CA ALA A 61 -1.63 8.75 7.15
C ALA A 61 -1.56 10.17 6.53
N TRP A 62 -0.66 11.02 7.03
CA TRP A 62 -0.41 12.38 6.57
C TRP A 62 0.34 12.45 5.22
N GLN A 63 0.89 11.34 4.74
CA GLN A 63 1.62 11.21 3.47
C GLN A 63 0.74 10.72 2.30
N PHE A 64 -0.57 10.63 2.51
CA PHE A 64 -1.57 10.37 1.47
C PHE A 64 -2.46 11.59 1.32
N THR A 65 -2.60 12.12 0.11
CA THR A 65 -3.45 13.30 -0.14
C THR A 65 -4.65 12.96 -1.01
N ARG A 66 -4.44 12.26 -2.12
CA ARG A 66 -5.48 11.98 -3.13
C ARG A 66 -6.15 10.63 -2.93
N HIS A 67 -5.40 9.62 -2.46
CA HIS A 67 -5.82 8.23 -2.34
C HIS A 67 -5.84 7.77 -0.89
N ARG A 68 -6.40 8.62 0.01
CA ARG A 68 -6.49 8.30 1.45
C ARG A 68 -7.33 7.06 1.72
N ASP A 69 -8.35 6.86 0.88
CA ASP A 69 -9.24 5.72 0.84
C ASP A 69 -8.53 4.44 0.41
N ARG A 70 -7.39 4.48 -0.29
CA ARG A 70 -6.61 3.30 -0.68
C ARG A 70 -5.59 2.85 0.38
N ARG A 71 -5.58 3.52 1.54
CA ARG A 71 -4.69 3.20 2.67
C ARG A 71 -5.40 2.37 3.73
N ILE A 72 -4.74 1.29 4.15
CA ILE A 72 -4.99 0.56 5.38
C ILE A 72 -3.96 1.05 6.40
N ALA A 73 -4.45 1.58 7.53
CA ALA A 73 -3.55 2.08 8.57
C ALA A 73 -2.89 0.91 9.30
N CYS A 74 -1.58 1.01 9.52
CA CYS A 74 -0.85 0.12 10.41
C CYS A 74 -0.04 0.92 11.42
N VAL A 75 0.58 0.20 12.35
CA VAL A 75 1.58 0.75 13.27
C VAL A 75 2.93 0.19 12.85
N PHE A 76 3.96 1.04 12.82
CA PHE A 76 5.27 0.72 12.26
C PHE A 76 5.98 -0.51 12.87
N TYR A 77 5.61 -0.93 14.08
CA TYR A 77 6.22 -2.06 14.79
C TYR A 77 5.33 -3.28 14.94
N ASP A 78 4.03 -3.17 14.68
CA ASP A 78 3.09 -4.28 14.87
C ASP A 78 3.09 -5.24 13.67
N GLY A 79 3.60 -4.80 12.52
CA GLY A 79 3.62 -5.60 11.29
C GLY A 79 2.20 -5.87 10.75
N LEU A 80 2.05 -6.97 10.01
CA LEU A 80 0.76 -7.45 9.52
C LEU A 80 0.05 -8.24 10.63
N THR A 81 -0.78 -7.55 11.42
CA THR A 81 -1.60 -8.20 12.46
C THR A 81 -2.83 -8.85 11.85
N ASP A 82 -3.46 -9.77 12.58
CA ASP A 82 -4.72 -10.41 12.17
C ASP A 82 -5.82 -9.38 11.86
N ALA A 83 -5.84 -8.25 12.58
CA ALA A 83 -6.80 -7.17 12.34
C ALA A 83 -6.54 -6.44 11.01
N ILE A 84 -5.26 -6.18 10.69
CA ILE A 84 -4.87 -5.58 9.41
C ILE A 84 -5.15 -6.58 8.27
N GLU A 85 -4.89 -7.87 8.50
CA GLU A 85 -5.21 -8.92 7.53
C GLU A 85 -6.72 -9.00 7.27
N ALA A 86 -7.55 -9.00 8.31
CA ALA A 86 -8.99 -9.01 8.16
C ALA A 86 -9.48 -7.78 7.35
N GLN A 87 -9.01 -6.58 7.70
CA GLN A 87 -9.36 -5.37 6.97
C GLN A 87 -8.88 -5.42 5.51
N LEU A 88 -7.69 -5.97 5.26
CA LEU A 88 -7.20 -6.17 3.90
C LEU A 88 -8.13 -7.10 3.11
N ARG A 89 -8.53 -8.24 3.70
CA ARG A 89 -9.45 -9.19 3.05
C ARG A 89 -10.79 -8.57 2.72
N ASP A 90 -11.37 -7.81 3.64
CA ASP A 90 -12.65 -7.12 3.44
C ASP A 90 -12.59 -6.16 2.24
N ARG A 91 -11.57 -5.30 2.20
CA ARG A 91 -11.42 -4.33 1.09
C ARG A 91 -11.12 -4.97 -0.25
N LEU A 92 -10.42 -6.09 -0.25
CA LEU A 92 -10.16 -6.86 -1.47
C LEU A 92 -11.43 -7.51 -1.99
N ALA A 93 -12.30 -8.00 -1.11
CA ALA A 93 -13.60 -8.55 -1.50
C ALA A 93 -14.50 -7.46 -2.10
N GLU A 94 -14.49 -6.24 -1.54
CA GLU A 94 -15.21 -5.08 -2.08
C GLU A 94 -14.74 -4.71 -3.50
N THR A 95 -13.42 -4.68 -3.70
CA THR A 95 -12.80 -4.34 -5.01
C THR A 95 -13.04 -5.42 -6.07
N SER A 96 -13.41 -6.64 -5.66
CA SER A 96 -13.73 -7.77 -6.55
C SER A 96 -15.23 -7.86 -6.89
N GLY A 97 -16.07 -7.04 -6.25
CA GLY A 97 -17.53 -7.18 -6.25
C GLY A 97 -18.32 -6.21 -7.12
N GLU A 98 -17.67 -5.33 -7.89
CA GLU A 98 -18.34 -4.40 -8.80
C GLU A 98 -18.44 -4.98 -10.22
N ASN A 99 -19.67 -5.37 -10.58
CA ASN A 99 -20.12 -5.62 -11.95
C ASN A 99 -21.09 -4.52 -12.37
#